data_AF-A0ABD5N7G4-F1
#
_entry.id   AF-A0ABD5N7G4-F1
#
_cell.length_a   1.000
_cell.length_b   1.000
_cell.length_c   1.000
_cell.angle_alpha   90.00
_cell.angle_beta   90.00
_cell.angle_gamma   90.00
#
_symmetry.space_group_name_H-M   'P 1'
#
loop_
_entity.id
_entity.type
_entity.pdbx_description
1 polymer ?
#
loop_
_entity_poly.entity_id
_entity_poly.type
_entity_poly.pdbx_seq_one_letter_code
_entity_poly.pdbx_strand_id
1 'polypeptide(L)'
;MQTTTKRRTIQTALLLLAVANFALTVDAGPIGDAALSISKFYWILVLFCLLILAIIVSLEKRKSPIDIIGLTYDKNTHKLELTVRNNDASNYCIKSALRLVKPAVDAVNENVEDGLVMSSANSISDRRTFDLLGEDNDAIIIAGNETKTLTYDVILPSDYINLEAENNVEVHISYGEDDREGLSILSGGSEGQIQDAEEGPSLQAEDASNLAESSIEEVNLIRELAQAIENSPQESVEFHMRYGNAIANWVNDVANDNQLASRIMSVNVEDASDLKKELLDILTDRLEAEKHPYLRKVDDANSFKLKTGPETTVKEVFLLEELVDVIENCPDEAIRFHTRDMNDFSNWIKECLGDQLLAEAIQEIQGSPEDVKKLLADTIKPRIEQLKDQNDSAPKTAKKT
;
A
#
# COMPACT_ATOMS: atom_id res chain seq x y z
N MET A 1 -6.09 22.08 -7.79
CA MET A 1 -7.33 22.02 -8.60
C MET A 1 -8.63 21.71 -7.82
N GLN A 2 -8.57 21.36 -6.51
CA GLN A 2 -9.77 21.08 -5.68
C GLN A 2 -10.64 22.30 -5.28
N THR A 3 -10.18 23.53 -5.52
CA THR A 3 -10.87 24.75 -5.04
C THR A 3 -12.09 25.14 -5.89
N THR A 4 -12.14 24.72 -7.17
CA THR A 4 -13.21 25.11 -8.10
C THR A 4 -14.48 24.27 -7.91
N THR A 5 -14.34 22.97 -7.62
CA THR A 5 -15.47 22.07 -7.37
C THR A 5 -16.19 22.42 -6.07
N LYS A 6 -15.42 22.77 -5.01
CA LYS A 6 -15.97 23.15 -3.69
C LYS A 6 -16.79 24.45 -3.73
N ARG A 7 -16.37 25.43 -4.55
CA ARG A 7 -17.09 26.71 -4.70
C ARG A 7 -18.47 26.53 -5.35
N ARG A 8 -18.61 25.56 -6.27
CA ARG A 8 -19.88 25.23 -6.92
C ARG A 8 -20.87 24.60 -5.95
N THR A 9 -20.42 23.70 -5.07
CA THR A 9 -21.30 23.04 -4.09
C THR A 9 -21.94 24.03 -3.11
N ILE A 10 -21.17 25.01 -2.63
CA ILE A 10 -21.68 26.08 -1.74
C ILE A 10 -22.68 26.97 -2.46
N GLN A 11 -22.41 27.33 -3.72
CA GLN A 11 -23.33 28.13 -4.53
C GLN A 11 -24.65 27.40 -4.80
N THR A 12 -24.61 26.09 -5.08
CA THR A 12 -25.82 25.28 -5.29
C THR A 12 -26.64 25.14 -4.02
N ALA A 13 -25.99 24.96 -2.86
CA ALA A 13 -26.68 24.89 -1.56
C ALA A 13 -27.38 26.21 -1.21
N LEU A 14 -26.71 27.36 -1.43
CA LEU A 14 -27.30 28.68 -1.22
C LEU A 14 -28.47 28.95 -2.16
N LEU A 15 -28.38 28.51 -3.42
CA LEU A 15 -29.46 28.65 -4.40
C LEU A 15 -30.69 27.81 -4.02
N LEU A 16 -30.49 26.57 -3.59
CA LEU A 16 -31.58 25.70 -3.13
C LEU A 16 -32.27 26.27 -1.88
N LEU A 17 -31.50 26.85 -0.96
CA LEU A 17 -32.04 27.52 0.23
C LEU A 17 -32.89 28.74 -0.14
N ALA A 18 -32.44 29.54 -1.12
CA ALA A 18 -33.18 30.70 -1.60
C ALA A 18 -34.49 30.29 -2.30
N VAL A 19 -34.47 29.20 -3.09
CA VAL A 19 -35.67 28.66 -3.76
C VAL A 19 -36.67 28.12 -2.73
N ALA A 20 -36.20 27.39 -1.71
CA ALA A 20 -37.07 26.88 -0.64
C ALA A 20 -37.73 28.04 0.15
N ASN A 21 -37.00 29.12 0.38
CA ASN A 21 -37.52 30.30 1.08
C ASN A 21 -38.58 31.04 0.24
N PHE A 22 -38.38 31.14 -1.08
CA PHE A 22 -39.33 31.75 -2.01
C PHE A 22 -40.63 30.92 -2.12
N ALA A 23 -40.52 29.58 -2.15
CA ALA A 23 -41.68 28.70 -2.22
C ALA A 23 -42.59 28.81 -0.98
N LEU A 24 -42.01 29.05 0.20
CA LEU A 24 -42.75 29.18 1.47
C LEU A 24 -43.43 30.55 1.64
N THR A 25 -43.03 31.58 0.88
CA THR A 25 -43.59 32.93 1.00
C THR A 25 -44.80 33.17 0.08
N VAL A 26 -45.02 32.34 -0.93
CA VAL A 26 -46.02 32.61 -1.99
C VAL A 26 -47.45 32.16 -1.61
N ASP A 27 -47.65 31.34 -0.58
CA ASP A 27 -48.98 30.76 -0.27
C ASP A 27 -49.66 31.28 1.03
N ALA A 28 -49.19 32.41 1.57
CA ALA A 28 -49.79 33.00 2.78
C ALA A 28 -50.92 33.97 2.44
N GLY A 29 -52.13 33.44 2.21
CA GLY A 29 -53.37 34.23 2.24
C GLY A 29 -53.69 34.79 3.65
N PRO A 30 -54.56 35.81 3.77
CA PRO A 30 -54.81 36.51 5.03
C PRO A 30 -55.65 35.65 5.97
N ILE A 31 -55.00 34.91 6.87
CA ILE A 31 -55.64 34.11 7.92
C ILE A 31 -55.15 34.63 9.27
N GLY A 32 -56.06 35.18 10.08
CA GLY A 32 -55.78 35.74 11.42
C GLY A 32 -55.20 34.71 12.40
N ASP A 33 -54.69 35.17 13.55
CA ASP A 33 -54.03 34.49 14.70
C ASP A 33 -53.00 33.37 14.43
N ALA A 34 -53.16 32.56 13.38
CA ALA A 34 -52.17 31.65 12.79
C ALA A 34 -50.96 32.38 12.18
N ALA A 35 -51.08 33.67 11.84
CA ALA A 35 -49.95 34.49 11.38
C ALA A 35 -48.81 34.57 12.43
N LEU A 36 -49.15 34.49 13.72
CA LEU A 36 -48.20 34.60 14.82
C LEU A 36 -47.41 33.30 15.06
N SER A 37 -47.95 32.13 14.68
CA SER A 37 -47.23 30.85 14.77
C SER A 37 -46.28 30.67 13.60
N ILE A 38 -46.69 31.03 12.39
CA ILE A 38 -45.86 30.95 11.17
C ILE A 38 -44.64 31.86 11.28
N SER A 39 -44.81 33.08 11.81
CA SER A 39 -43.69 34.00 12.05
C SER A 39 -42.63 33.42 13.00
N LYS A 40 -43.05 32.71 14.07
CA LYS A 40 -42.11 32.08 15.01
C LYS A 40 -41.35 30.92 14.38
N PHE A 41 -42.01 30.10 13.57
CA PHE A 41 -41.34 29.01 12.83
C PHE A 41 -40.33 29.56 11.82
N TYR A 42 -40.64 30.67 11.15
CA TYR A 42 -39.72 31.32 10.21
C TYR A 42 -38.44 31.78 10.91
N TRP A 43 -38.55 32.44 12.07
CA TRP A 43 -37.37 32.88 12.83
C TRP A 43 -36.53 31.71 13.37
N ILE A 44 -37.16 30.60 13.76
CA ILE A 44 -36.44 29.38 14.16
C ILE A 44 -35.64 28.81 12.98
N LEU A 45 -36.25 28.75 11.78
CA LEU A 45 -35.57 28.24 10.58
C LEU A 45 -34.39 29.14 10.19
N VAL A 46 -34.56 30.46 10.22
CA VAL A 46 -33.48 31.43 9.94
C VAL A 46 -32.33 31.28 10.94
N LEU A 47 -32.62 31.14 12.23
CA LEU A 47 -31.59 30.93 13.26
C LEU A 47 -30.85 29.61 13.05
N PHE A 48 -31.55 28.54 12.66
CA PHE A 48 -30.94 27.25 12.36
C PHE A 48 -30.03 27.32 11.11
N CYS A 49 -30.46 28.04 10.06
CA CYS A 49 -29.63 28.27 8.88
C CYS A 49 -28.38 29.10 9.21
N LEU A 50 -28.49 30.13 10.05
CA LEU A 50 -27.34 30.92 10.50
C LEU A 50 -26.37 30.09 11.36
N LEU A 51 -26.89 29.19 12.20
CA LEU A 51 -26.07 28.25 12.98
C LEU A 51 -25.29 27.30 12.06
N ILE A 52 -25.94 26.71 11.06
CA ILE A 52 -25.28 25.86 10.06
C ILE A 52 -24.21 26.65 9.31
N LEU A 53 -24.52 27.87 8.87
CA LEU A 53 -23.55 28.72 8.18
C LEU A 53 -22.35 29.05 9.09
N ALA A 54 -22.59 29.36 10.37
CA ALA A 54 -21.53 29.60 11.34
C ALA A 54 -20.66 28.36 11.59
N ILE A 55 -21.26 27.17 11.64
CA ILE A 55 -20.53 25.90 11.74
C ILE A 55 -19.69 25.67 10.49
N ILE A 56 -20.25 25.85 9.29
CA ILE A 56 -19.52 25.70 8.02
C ILE A 56 -18.34 26.68 7.98
N VAL A 57 -18.56 27.96 8.29
CA VAL A 57 -17.51 28.99 8.32
C VAL A 57 -16.46 28.69 9.41
N SER A 58 -16.86 28.13 10.55
CA SER A 58 -15.97 27.72 11.63
C SER A 58 -15.11 26.51 11.24
N LEU A 59 -15.70 25.53 10.56
CA LEU A 59 -14.99 24.36 10.01
C LEU A 59 -14.05 24.77 8.87
N GLU A 60 -14.42 25.75 8.06
CA GLU A 60 -13.60 26.28 6.97
C GLU A 60 -12.40 27.09 7.46
N LYS A 61 -12.39 27.53 8.73
CA LYS A 61 -11.30 28.30 9.35
C LYS A 61 -10.21 27.47 10.02
N ARG A 62 -10.34 26.15 10.11
CA ARG A 62 -9.21 25.31 10.51
C ARG A 62 -8.25 25.19 9.33
N LYS A 63 -7.49 26.26 9.07
CA LYS A 63 -6.29 26.19 8.24
C LYS A 63 -5.42 25.08 8.81
N SER A 64 -4.88 24.24 7.94
CA SER A 64 -3.87 23.29 8.40
C SER A 64 -2.75 24.09 9.08
N PRO A 65 -2.27 23.69 10.27
CA PRO A 65 -1.09 24.30 10.87
C PRO A 65 0.12 24.22 9.95
N ILE A 66 0.18 23.25 9.03
CA ILE A 66 1.27 23.08 8.07
C ILE A 66 0.84 23.52 6.67
N ASP A 67 1.48 24.57 6.16
CA ASP A 67 1.35 25.02 4.77
C ASP A 67 2.52 24.53 3.92
N ILE A 68 2.23 24.17 2.67
CA ILE A 68 3.26 23.94 1.65
C ILE A 68 3.52 25.28 0.96
N ILE A 69 4.75 25.79 1.09
CA ILE A 69 5.11 27.11 0.55
C ILE A 69 6.00 27.03 -0.69
N GLY A 70 6.59 25.87 -0.99
CA GLY A 70 7.43 25.68 -2.16
C GLY A 70 7.66 24.20 -2.47
N LEU A 71 7.83 23.90 -3.76
CA LEU A 71 8.27 22.61 -4.26
C LEU A 71 9.20 22.86 -5.45
N THR A 72 10.47 22.48 -5.32
CA THR A 72 11.51 22.75 -6.33
C THR A 72 12.24 21.46 -6.67
N TYR A 73 12.51 21.20 -7.96
CA TYR A 73 13.33 20.07 -8.38
C TYR A 73 14.69 20.57 -8.86
N ASP A 74 15.77 20.16 -8.19
CA ASP A 74 17.13 20.43 -8.64
C ASP A 74 17.60 19.33 -9.58
N LYS A 75 17.68 19.68 -10.88
CA LYS A 75 18.11 18.78 -11.94
C LYS A 75 19.57 18.33 -11.82
N ASN A 76 20.43 19.11 -11.16
CA ASN A 76 21.86 18.78 -11.08
C ASN A 76 22.13 17.74 -9.99
N THR A 77 21.35 17.78 -8.91
CA THR A 77 21.49 16.87 -7.76
C THR A 77 20.45 15.74 -7.76
N HIS A 78 19.49 15.78 -8.69
CA HIS A 78 18.34 14.87 -8.76
C HIS A 78 17.53 14.83 -7.45
N LYS A 79 17.45 15.97 -6.75
CA LYS A 79 16.74 16.10 -5.48
C LYS A 79 15.48 16.95 -5.65
N LEU A 80 14.38 16.49 -5.05
CA LEU A 80 13.14 17.24 -4.94
C LEU A 80 13.11 17.89 -3.54
N GLU A 81 12.92 19.20 -3.49
CA GLU A 81 12.88 20.00 -2.27
C GLU A 81 11.45 20.47 -2.00
N LEU A 82 10.85 19.97 -0.92
CA LEU A 82 9.53 20.41 -0.44
C LEU A 82 9.72 21.36 0.74
N THR A 83 9.33 22.62 0.58
CA THR A 83 9.36 23.59 1.67
C THR A 83 8.01 23.69 2.34
N VAL A 84 7.99 23.38 3.63
CA VAL A 84 6.81 23.42 4.50
C VAL A 84 6.97 24.50 5.57
N ARG A 85 5.87 25.15 5.95
CA ARG A 85 5.81 26.14 7.02
C ARG A 85 4.79 25.72 8.05
N ASN A 86 5.21 25.67 9.31
CA ASN A 86 4.31 25.64 10.43
C ASN A 86 3.82 27.06 10.73
N ASN A 87 2.52 27.29 10.72
CA ASN A 87 1.90 28.58 11.05
C ASN A 87 1.41 28.66 12.50
N ASP A 88 1.52 27.58 13.25
CA ASP A 88 1.14 27.53 14.66
C ASP A 88 2.37 27.69 15.57
N ALA A 89 2.15 27.96 16.85
CA ALA A 89 3.17 28.00 17.88
C ALA A 89 3.57 26.61 18.40
N SER A 90 2.73 25.59 18.16
CA SER A 90 2.98 24.20 18.55
C SER A 90 4.02 23.53 17.66
N ASN A 91 4.75 22.55 18.21
CA ASN A 91 5.65 21.70 17.44
C ASN A 91 4.86 20.56 16.79
N TYR A 92 5.20 20.21 15.55
CA TYR A 92 4.60 19.08 14.85
C TYR A 92 5.65 18.09 14.39
N CYS A 93 5.32 16.82 14.47
CA CYS A 93 6.08 15.75 13.85
C CYS A 93 5.51 15.50 12.45
N ILE A 94 6.29 15.82 11.42
CA ILE A 94 5.90 15.63 10.02
C ILE A 94 6.47 14.32 9.50
N LYS A 95 5.58 13.42 9.07
CA LYS A 95 5.92 12.29 8.21
C LYS A 95 5.42 12.61 6.82
N SER A 96 6.34 13.05 5.97
CA SER A 96 6.01 13.50 4.63
C SER A 96 6.05 12.35 3.62
N ALA A 97 5.01 12.21 2.80
CA ALA A 97 5.01 11.36 1.63
C ALA A 97 4.72 12.23 0.41
N LEU A 98 5.67 12.32 -0.51
CA LEU A 98 5.45 12.95 -1.82
C LEU A 98 4.96 11.89 -2.79
N ARG A 99 3.98 12.21 -3.62
CA ARG A 99 3.46 11.31 -4.65
C ARG A 99 3.63 11.91 -6.03
N LEU A 100 4.27 11.18 -6.94
CA LEU A 100 4.32 11.56 -8.36
C LEU A 100 3.02 11.10 -9.04
N VAL A 101 2.30 12.02 -9.68
CA VAL A 101 0.94 11.77 -10.20
C VAL A 101 0.89 11.67 -11.72
N LYS A 102 2.03 11.80 -12.43
CA LYS A 102 2.04 11.68 -13.89
C LYS A 102 3.38 11.22 -14.46
N PRO A 103 3.44 10.10 -15.19
CA PRO A 103 4.38 10.00 -16.31
C PRO A 103 3.81 10.81 -17.49
N ALA A 104 4.67 11.54 -18.19
CA ALA A 104 4.32 12.08 -19.50
C ALA A 104 3.90 10.89 -20.38
N VAL A 105 2.70 10.95 -20.95
CA VAL A 105 2.11 9.90 -21.81
C VAL A 105 3.03 9.57 -23.00
N ASP A 106 3.96 10.46 -23.32
CA ASP A 106 4.91 10.31 -24.41
C ASP A 106 6.23 9.61 -23.99
N ALA A 107 6.60 9.60 -22.71
CA ALA A 107 7.87 9.02 -22.25
C ALA A 107 7.82 7.50 -22.02
N VAL A 108 6.64 6.95 -21.71
CA VAL A 108 6.47 5.51 -21.42
C VAL A 108 6.27 4.69 -22.70
N ASN A 109 5.87 5.31 -23.81
CA ASN A 109 5.58 4.59 -25.06
C ASN A 109 6.79 4.47 -26.00
N GLU A 110 7.90 5.16 -25.76
CA GLU A 110 9.05 5.12 -26.70
C GLU A 110 10.22 4.22 -26.27
N ASN A 111 10.38 3.83 -24.99
CA ASN A 111 11.57 3.07 -24.56
C ASN A 111 11.27 1.99 -23.50
N VAL A 112 10.53 0.95 -23.90
CA VAL A 112 10.33 -0.29 -23.10
C VAL A 112 11.51 -1.28 -23.28
N GLU A 113 12.61 -0.90 -23.94
CA GLU A 113 13.73 -1.82 -24.20
C GLU A 113 14.84 -1.86 -23.13
N ASP A 114 14.94 -0.91 -22.20
CA ASP A 114 16.01 -0.94 -21.18
C ASP A 114 15.45 -1.01 -19.75
N GLY A 115 15.77 -2.11 -19.08
CA GLY A 115 15.19 -2.57 -17.81
C GLY A 115 15.45 -1.69 -16.59
N LEU A 116 14.45 -0.90 -16.20
CA LEU A 116 14.36 -0.27 -14.89
C LEU A 116 13.18 -0.87 -14.10
N VAL A 117 13.51 -1.57 -13.01
CA VAL A 117 12.54 -2.12 -12.06
C VAL A 117 12.12 -1.02 -11.09
N MET A 118 10.85 -0.60 -11.16
CA MET A 118 10.25 0.34 -10.21
C MET A 118 8.92 -0.24 -9.73
N SER A 119 8.73 -0.34 -8.41
CA SER A 119 7.54 -0.92 -7.80
C SER A 119 6.30 -0.06 -8.05
N SER A 120 5.27 -0.67 -8.66
CA SER A 120 3.98 -0.03 -8.89
C SER A 120 3.08 -0.17 -7.66
N ALA A 121 2.60 0.94 -7.11
CA ALA A 121 1.54 0.91 -6.10
C ALA A 121 0.15 0.91 -6.79
N ASN A 122 -0.66 -0.09 -6.45
CA ASN A 122 -2.04 -0.25 -6.93
C ASN A 122 -2.98 0.74 -6.23
N SER A 123 -3.58 1.70 -6.94
CA SER A 123 -4.80 2.37 -6.49
C SER A 123 -5.66 2.91 -7.65
N ILE A 124 -6.88 2.37 -7.77
CA ILE A 124 -8.23 2.88 -8.21
C ILE A 124 -8.36 4.06 -9.22
N SER A 125 -7.29 4.43 -9.90
CA SER A 125 -7.33 5.18 -11.15
C SER A 125 -6.24 4.58 -12.04
N ASP A 126 -6.40 4.54 -13.36
CA ASP A 126 -5.39 4.05 -14.32
C ASP A 126 -4.06 4.87 -14.32
N ARG A 127 -3.74 5.56 -13.23
CA ARG A 127 -2.53 6.36 -13.03
C ARG A 127 -1.59 5.60 -12.11
N ARG A 128 -0.47 5.14 -12.65
CA ARG A 128 0.67 4.67 -11.84
C ARG A 128 1.15 5.85 -10.99
N THR A 129 1.04 5.70 -9.67
CA THR A 129 1.54 6.67 -8.69
C THR A 129 2.79 6.12 -8.01
N PHE A 130 3.77 6.99 -7.76
CA PHE A 130 5.02 6.62 -7.07
C PHE A 130 5.14 7.44 -5.80
N ASP A 131 5.26 6.77 -4.65
CA ASP A 131 5.50 7.44 -3.36
C ASP A 131 7.03 7.63 -3.19
N LEU A 132 7.46 8.87 -3.04
CA LEU A 132 8.84 9.25 -2.73
C LEU A 132 9.01 9.30 -1.20
N LEU A 133 9.93 8.49 -0.69
CA LEU A 133 10.33 8.51 0.72
C LEU A 133 11.40 9.60 0.92
N GLY A 134 11.30 10.33 2.03
CA GLY A 134 12.33 11.31 2.40
C GLY A 134 13.64 10.63 2.72
N GLU A 135 14.76 11.35 2.54
CA GLU A 135 16.14 10.84 2.72
C GLU A 135 16.34 10.13 4.06
N ASP A 136 15.72 10.64 5.13
CA ASP A 136 15.91 10.11 6.48
C ASP A 136 14.85 9.05 6.89
N ASN A 137 13.76 8.85 6.14
CA ASN A 137 12.56 8.02 6.45
C ASN A 137 11.90 8.23 7.84
N ASP A 138 12.59 8.91 8.74
CA ASP A 138 12.18 9.27 10.08
C ASP A 138 11.28 10.50 10.05
N ALA A 139 10.41 10.59 11.04
CA ALA A 139 9.52 11.74 11.17
C ALA A 139 10.32 12.96 11.62
N ILE A 140 10.13 14.08 10.92
CA ILE A 140 10.90 15.30 11.10
C ILE A 140 10.09 16.27 11.96
N ILE A 141 10.68 16.73 13.06
CA ILE A 141 10.06 17.75 13.90
C ILE A 141 10.21 19.12 13.21
N ILE A 142 9.08 19.85 13.11
CA ILE A 142 9.02 21.26 12.75
C ILE A 142 8.54 22.06 13.96
N ALA A 143 9.34 23.02 14.40
CA ALA A 143 9.01 23.87 15.52
C ALA A 143 7.88 24.86 15.16
N GLY A 144 7.26 25.43 16.19
CA GLY A 144 6.28 26.51 16.02
C GLY A 144 6.82 27.67 15.18
N ASN A 145 6.05 28.11 14.19
CA ASN A 145 6.41 29.18 13.24
C ASN A 145 7.68 28.90 12.39
N GLU A 146 8.17 27.65 12.36
CA GLU A 146 9.35 27.29 11.58
C GLU A 146 8.99 27.04 10.11
N THR A 147 9.94 27.31 9.22
CA THR A 147 9.92 26.88 7.83
C THR A 147 11.05 25.89 7.61
N LYS A 148 10.74 24.72 7.06
CA LYS A 148 11.70 23.64 6.85
C LYS A 148 11.62 23.12 5.43
N THR A 149 12.76 22.80 4.84
CA THR A 149 12.85 22.15 3.52
C THR A 149 13.18 20.68 3.73
N LEU A 150 12.35 19.82 3.15
CA LEU A 150 12.50 18.38 3.13
C LEU A 150 13.02 17.97 1.76
N THR A 151 14.00 17.07 1.74
CA THR A 151 14.68 16.65 0.51
C THR A 151 14.40 15.18 0.23
N TYR A 152 14.14 14.87 -1.04
CA TYR A 152 13.83 13.53 -1.52
C TYR A 152 14.72 13.21 -2.70
N ASP A 153 15.37 12.05 -2.66
CA ASP A 153 16.17 11.57 -3.78
C ASP A 153 15.24 11.01 -4.86
N VAL A 154 15.36 11.57 -6.06
CA VAL A 154 14.61 11.09 -7.22
C VAL A 154 15.55 10.19 -8.03
N ILE A 155 15.40 8.87 -7.84
CA ILE A 155 16.21 7.83 -8.51
C ILE A 155 15.86 7.72 -10.02
N LEU A 156 14.92 8.53 -10.51
CA LEU A 156 14.49 8.50 -11.90
C LEU A 156 15.39 9.39 -12.77
N PRO A 157 15.85 8.92 -13.95
CA PRO A 157 16.69 9.72 -14.81
C PRO A 157 15.97 11.02 -15.19
N SER A 158 16.71 12.14 -15.24
CA SER A 158 16.15 13.49 -15.50
C SER A 158 15.31 13.59 -16.76
N ASP A 159 15.57 12.71 -17.73
CA ASP A 159 14.93 12.71 -19.04
C ASP A 159 13.58 11.99 -19.02
N TYR A 160 13.31 11.16 -18.01
CA TYR A 160 12.07 10.37 -17.88
C TYR A 160 10.91 11.17 -17.28
N ILE A 161 11.20 12.28 -16.60
CA ILE A 161 10.16 13.07 -15.92
C ILE A 161 10.43 14.55 -16.13
N ASN A 162 9.57 15.18 -16.94
CA ASN A 162 9.44 16.63 -16.91
C ASN A 162 8.72 17.00 -15.59
N LEU A 163 9.47 17.06 -14.49
CA LEU A 163 9.00 17.47 -13.17
C LEU A 163 8.77 18.98 -13.16
N GLU A 164 7.65 19.40 -13.76
CA GLU A 164 7.03 20.65 -13.39
C GLU A 164 6.32 20.42 -12.05
N ALA A 165 6.98 20.82 -10.96
CA ALA A 165 6.54 20.64 -9.58
C ALA A 165 5.06 21.01 -9.35
N GLU A 166 4.59 22.06 -10.03
CA GLU A 166 3.21 22.54 -9.94
C GLU A 166 2.17 21.64 -10.63
N ASN A 167 2.60 20.82 -11.59
CA ASN A 167 1.71 20.08 -12.49
C ASN A 167 1.70 18.57 -12.26
N ASN A 168 2.82 18.00 -11.79
CA ASN A 168 3.04 16.54 -11.83
C ASN A 168 3.33 15.90 -10.45
N VAL A 169 3.34 16.69 -9.37
CA VAL A 169 3.58 16.21 -8.00
C VAL A 169 2.37 16.52 -7.12
N GLU A 170 1.90 15.51 -6.40
CA GLU A 170 0.92 15.65 -5.33
C GLU A 170 1.60 15.46 -3.98
N VAL A 171 1.37 16.39 -3.06
CA VAL A 171 2.03 16.40 -1.76
C VAL A 171 1.05 15.96 -0.70
N HIS A 172 1.37 14.87 0.01
CA HIS A 172 0.60 14.41 1.16
C HIS A 172 1.45 14.53 2.44
N ILE A 173 1.14 15.54 3.26
CA ILE A 173 1.79 15.73 4.55
C ILE A 173 0.92 15.13 5.63
N SER A 174 1.41 14.11 6.31
CA SER A 174 0.84 13.67 7.59
C SER A 174 1.62 14.33 8.73
N TYR A 175 0.90 14.92 9.68
CA TYR A 175 1.49 15.55 10.85
C TYR A 175 0.67 15.23 12.11
N GLY A 176 1.34 15.16 13.26
CA GLY A 176 0.75 14.98 14.58
C GLY A 176 1.45 15.87 15.61
N GLU A 177 0.75 16.22 16.69
CA GLU A 177 1.38 16.86 17.86
C GLU A 177 2.39 15.88 18.45
N ASP A 178 3.53 16.40 18.88
CA ASP A 178 4.58 15.58 19.47
C ASP A 178 4.18 15.18 20.89
N ASP A 179 3.50 14.03 21.06
CA ASP A 179 3.10 13.51 22.37
C ASP A 179 4.30 13.00 23.21
N ARG A 180 5.54 13.39 22.85
CA ARG A 180 6.79 13.01 23.52
C ARG A 180 7.01 13.74 24.85
N GLU A 181 6.01 13.73 25.74
CA GLU A 181 6.30 13.76 27.19
C GLU A 181 7.07 12.49 27.65
N GLY A 182 7.24 11.49 26.78
CA GLY A 182 7.99 10.25 27.08
C GLY A 182 9.44 10.17 26.58
N LEU A 183 10.03 11.20 25.96
CA LEU A 183 11.35 11.08 25.29
C LEU A 183 12.35 12.20 25.64
N SER A 184 12.31 12.69 26.88
CA SER A 184 13.27 13.66 27.42
C SER A 184 14.47 13.03 28.16
N ILE A 185 14.78 11.76 27.93
CA ILE A 185 16.01 11.14 28.45
C ILE A 185 16.85 10.70 27.26
N LEU A 186 17.72 11.60 26.79
CA LEU A 186 19.05 11.32 26.23
C LEU A 186 19.66 12.63 25.73
N SER A 187 19.90 13.56 26.66
CA SER A 187 20.80 14.70 26.48
C SER A 187 21.09 15.33 27.84
N GLY A 188 22.21 14.96 28.46
CA GLY A 188 22.76 15.70 29.59
C GLY A 188 23.37 14.79 30.66
N GLY A 189 24.67 14.56 30.57
CA GLY A 189 25.43 14.07 31.72
C GLY A 189 25.61 15.18 32.76
N SER A 190 25.24 14.89 34.00
CA SER A 190 25.97 15.31 35.20
C SER A 190 25.38 14.60 36.42
N GLU A 191 26.29 14.13 37.28
CA GLU A 191 26.07 13.42 38.54
C GLU A 191 25.03 14.05 39.47
N GLY A 192 24.19 13.22 40.10
CA GLY A 192 23.27 13.66 41.16
C GLY A 192 22.35 12.57 41.69
N GLN A 193 22.56 12.22 42.95
CA GLN A 193 21.92 11.20 43.80
C GLN A 193 20.39 11.29 44.04
N ILE A 194 19.77 10.10 44.24
CA ILE A 194 18.59 9.76 45.11
C ILE A 194 17.21 10.21 44.56
N GLN A 195 16.10 9.45 44.48
CA GLN A 195 15.46 8.46 45.37
C GLN A 195 14.34 7.67 44.63
N ASP A 196 13.85 6.63 45.29
CA ASP A 196 12.78 5.70 44.95
C ASP A 196 11.47 6.32 44.38
N ALA A 197 10.90 5.67 43.35
CA ALA A 197 9.48 5.76 43.01
C ALA A 197 8.99 4.47 42.31
N GLU A 198 7.77 4.09 42.67
CA GLU A 198 7.09 2.81 42.46
C GLU A 198 6.80 2.47 40.99
N GLU A 199 6.91 1.18 40.67
CA GLU A 199 6.51 0.57 39.39
C GLU A 199 4.97 0.63 39.21
N GLY A 200 4.53 1.34 38.17
CA GLY A 200 3.19 1.21 37.59
C GLY A 200 3.24 0.44 36.27
N PRO A 201 2.18 -0.31 35.90
CA PRO A 201 2.26 -1.30 34.82
C PRO A 201 2.31 -0.64 33.44
N SER A 202 3.22 -1.13 32.60
CA SER A 202 3.32 -0.78 31.19
C SER A 202 2.11 -1.29 30.41
N LEU A 203 1.29 -0.37 29.90
CA LEU A 203 0.34 -0.62 28.83
C LEU A 203 0.94 -0.05 27.55
N GLN A 204 1.26 -0.91 26.57
CA GLN A 204 1.28 -0.68 25.11
C GLN A 204 2.13 -1.73 24.35
N ALA A 205 1.81 -3.01 24.55
CA ALA A 205 2.31 -4.09 23.68
C ALA A 205 1.22 -5.07 23.20
N GLU A 206 0.00 -5.01 23.75
CA GLU A 206 -1.08 -5.95 23.41
C GLU A 206 -1.78 -5.63 22.08
N ASP A 207 -1.90 -4.36 21.68
CA ASP A 207 -2.67 -3.98 20.49
C ASP A 207 -2.00 -4.37 19.17
N ALA A 208 -0.66 -4.43 19.10
CA ALA A 208 0.05 -4.86 17.89
C ALA A 208 0.02 -6.40 17.72
N SER A 209 -0.02 -7.15 18.82
CA SER A 209 -0.14 -8.62 18.83
C SER A 209 -1.49 -9.07 18.26
N ASN A 210 -2.57 -8.44 18.72
CA ASN A 210 -3.94 -8.79 18.31
C ASN A 210 -4.19 -8.53 16.81
N LEU A 211 -3.51 -7.55 16.21
CA LEU A 211 -3.65 -7.22 14.78
C LEU A 211 -2.85 -8.16 13.87
N ALA A 212 -1.69 -8.63 14.31
CA ALA A 212 -0.91 -9.63 13.56
C ALA A 212 -1.65 -10.97 13.51
N GLU A 213 -2.23 -11.41 14.64
CA GLU A 213 -3.04 -12.64 14.71
C GLU A 213 -4.25 -12.61 13.76
N SER A 214 -4.99 -11.49 13.72
CA SER A 214 -6.13 -11.30 12.82
C SER A 214 -5.77 -11.58 11.36
N SER A 215 -4.60 -11.12 10.94
CA SER A 215 -4.21 -11.20 9.53
C SER A 215 -3.68 -12.56 9.08
N ILE A 216 -3.18 -13.39 10.01
CA ILE A 216 -2.81 -14.78 9.75
C ILE A 216 -4.07 -15.62 9.62
N GLU A 217 -5.07 -15.34 10.47
CA GLU A 217 -6.38 -16.01 10.44
C GLU A 217 -7.11 -15.74 9.11
N GLU A 218 -7.09 -14.50 8.62
CA GLU A 218 -7.64 -14.14 7.30
C GLU A 218 -7.04 -14.98 6.15
N VAL A 219 -5.70 -15.12 6.11
CA VAL A 219 -5.03 -15.86 5.02
C VAL A 219 -5.34 -17.36 5.07
N ASN A 220 -5.44 -17.93 6.27
CA ASN A 220 -5.83 -19.32 6.45
C ASN A 220 -7.28 -19.56 5.97
N LEU A 221 -8.19 -18.65 6.29
CA LEU A 221 -9.57 -18.69 5.83
C LEU A 221 -9.67 -18.65 4.29
N ILE A 222 -8.90 -17.77 3.64
CA ILE A 222 -8.86 -17.71 2.16
C ILE A 222 -8.26 -18.98 1.56
N ARG A 223 -7.23 -19.56 2.19
CA ARG A 223 -6.63 -20.83 1.74
C ARG A 223 -7.61 -22.00 1.85
N GLU A 224 -8.30 -22.11 2.97
CA GLU A 224 -9.34 -23.13 3.18
C GLU A 224 -10.48 -22.98 2.17
N LEU A 225 -10.89 -21.74 1.89
CA LEU A 225 -11.89 -21.45 0.86
C LEU A 225 -11.43 -21.90 -0.54
N ALA A 226 -10.19 -21.58 -0.93
CA ALA A 226 -9.62 -22.00 -2.21
C ALA A 226 -9.61 -23.53 -2.33
N GLN A 227 -9.18 -24.24 -1.29
CA GLN A 227 -9.19 -25.71 -1.25
C GLN A 227 -10.61 -26.28 -1.30
N ALA A 228 -11.57 -25.66 -0.61
CA ALA A 228 -12.97 -26.07 -0.65
C ALA A 228 -13.56 -25.92 -2.07
N ILE A 229 -13.27 -24.82 -2.75
CA ILE A 229 -13.71 -24.57 -4.13
C ILE A 229 -13.06 -25.58 -5.09
N GLU A 230 -11.74 -25.81 -4.97
CA GLU A 230 -11.00 -26.77 -5.79
C GLU A 230 -11.60 -28.18 -5.71
N ASN A 231 -12.00 -28.62 -4.52
CA ASN A 231 -12.58 -29.94 -4.29
C ASN A 231 -14.10 -30.01 -4.55
N SER A 232 -14.77 -28.88 -4.73
CA SER A 232 -16.22 -28.83 -4.95
C SER A 232 -16.60 -29.10 -6.41
N PRO A 233 -17.76 -29.75 -6.67
CA PRO A 233 -18.33 -29.83 -8.01
C PRO A 233 -18.63 -28.43 -8.57
N GLN A 234 -18.54 -28.28 -9.90
CA GLN A 234 -18.78 -27.02 -10.60
C GLN A 234 -20.15 -26.42 -10.25
N GLU A 235 -21.18 -27.27 -10.23
CA GLU A 235 -22.57 -26.89 -9.98
C GLU A 235 -22.76 -26.32 -8.57
N SER A 236 -21.95 -26.78 -7.62
CA SER A 236 -21.95 -26.26 -6.24
C SER A 236 -21.38 -24.85 -6.20
N VAL A 237 -20.26 -24.61 -6.91
CA VAL A 237 -19.64 -23.28 -6.99
C VAL A 237 -20.59 -22.29 -7.68
N GLU A 238 -21.19 -22.70 -8.81
CA GLU A 238 -22.19 -21.90 -9.52
C GLU A 238 -23.38 -21.51 -8.64
N PHE A 239 -23.90 -22.46 -7.85
CA PHE A 239 -25.03 -22.20 -6.95
C PHE A 239 -24.73 -21.08 -5.97
N HIS A 240 -23.53 -21.08 -5.36
CA HIS A 240 -23.12 -20.04 -4.41
C HIS A 240 -22.80 -18.70 -5.08
N MET A 241 -22.42 -18.69 -6.36
CA MET A 241 -22.13 -17.45 -7.11
C MET A 241 -23.41 -16.77 -7.63
N ARG A 242 -24.43 -17.52 -8.08
CA ARG A 242 -25.63 -16.97 -8.75
C ARG A 242 -26.55 -16.13 -7.87
N TYR A 243 -26.64 -16.41 -6.57
CA TYR A 243 -27.61 -15.76 -5.68
C TYR A 243 -26.92 -14.78 -4.73
N GLY A 244 -26.54 -13.61 -5.27
CA GLY A 244 -25.91 -12.55 -4.50
C GLY A 244 -24.46 -12.86 -4.09
N ASN A 245 -23.79 -13.77 -4.80
CA ASN A 245 -22.38 -14.14 -4.63
C ASN A 245 -22.00 -14.38 -3.15
N ALA A 246 -22.49 -15.49 -2.60
CA ALA A 246 -22.27 -15.87 -1.20
C ALA A 246 -20.79 -15.99 -0.85
N ILE A 247 -19.94 -16.31 -1.84
CA ILE A 247 -18.49 -16.41 -1.67
C ILE A 247 -17.89 -15.02 -1.44
N ALA A 248 -18.23 -14.03 -2.28
CA ALA A 248 -17.79 -12.64 -2.08
C ALA A 248 -18.25 -12.08 -0.73
N ASN A 249 -19.50 -12.34 -0.33
CA ASN A 249 -20.02 -11.89 0.96
C ASN A 249 -19.28 -12.55 2.12
N TRP A 250 -18.99 -13.86 2.04
CA TRP A 250 -18.21 -14.55 3.06
C TRP A 250 -16.79 -13.99 3.17
N VAL A 251 -16.13 -13.72 2.04
CA VAL A 251 -14.79 -13.09 2.02
C VAL A 251 -14.82 -11.69 2.66
N ASN A 252 -15.88 -10.93 2.40
CA ASN A 252 -16.08 -9.59 2.99
C ASN A 252 -16.35 -9.66 4.50
N ASP A 253 -17.25 -10.54 4.93
CA ASP A 253 -17.80 -10.53 6.29
C ASP A 253 -16.99 -11.37 7.28
N VAL A 254 -16.36 -12.46 6.79
CA VAL A 254 -15.64 -13.44 7.63
C VAL A 254 -14.13 -13.27 7.49
N ALA A 255 -13.62 -13.16 6.26
CA ALA A 255 -12.20 -12.95 6.00
C ALA A 255 -11.81 -11.46 5.95
N ASN A 256 -12.77 -10.54 6.16
CA ASN A 256 -12.56 -9.09 6.22
C ASN A 256 -11.76 -8.50 5.04
N ASP A 257 -11.85 -9.12 3.86
CA ASP A 257 -11.10 -8.72 2.66
C ASP A 257 -12.01 -8.11 1.58
N ASN A 258 -12.38 -6.86 1.80
CA ASN A 258 -13.28 -6.10 0.91
C ASN A 258 -12.75 -6.01 -0.53
N GLN A 259 -11.42 -6.00 -0.71
CA GLN A 259 -10.79 -5.88 -2.02
C GLN A 259 -10.90 -7.19 -2.80
N LEU A 260 -10.62 -8.33 -2.14
CA LEU A 260 -10.82 -9.65 -2.72
C LEU A 260 -12.29 -9.92 -3.01
N ALA A 261 -13.18 -9.59 -2.06
CA ALA A 261 -14.63 -9.72 -2.24
C ALA A 261 -15.11 -8.94 -3.48
N SER A 262 -14.61 -7.72 -3.68
CA SER A 262 -14.94 -6.91 -4.87
C SER A 262 -14.45 -7.57 -6.17
N ARG A 263 -13.26 -8.18 -6.18
CA ARG A 263 -12.76 -8.95 -7.33
C ARG A 263 -13.66 -10.16 -7.62
N ILE A 264 -14.01 -10.93 -6.59
CA ILE A 264 -14.90 -12.09 -6.72
C ILE A 264 -16.29 -11.68 -7.23
N MET A 265 -16.79 -10.52 -6.81
CA MET A 265 -18.08 -9.97 -7.26
C MET A 265 -18.08 -9.61 -8.77
N SER A 266 -16.91 -9.32 -9.34
CA SER A 266 -16.78 -8.96 -10.76
C SER A 266 -16.77 -10.15 -11.73
N VAL A 267 -16.65 -11.37 -11.21
CA VAL A 267 -16.64 -12.61 -11.99
C VAL A 267 -18.00 -12.81 -12.68
N ASN A 268 -17.99 -13.03 -13.99
CA ASN A 268 -19.22 -13.21 -14.76
C ASN A 268 -19.75 -14.65 -14.65
N VAL A 269 -20.91 -14.82 -14.01
CA VAL A 269 -21.53 -16.13 -13.77
C VAL A 269 -22.26 -16.70 -14.99
N GLU A 270 -22.33 -15.95 -16.10
CA GLU A 270 -22.98 -16.42 -17.34
C GLU A 270 -22.17 -17.50 -18.06
N ASP A 271 -20.83 -17.50 -17.93
CA ASP A 271 -19.98 -18.56 -18.46
C ASP A 271 -19.64 -19.58 -17.37
N ALA A 272 -20.56 -20.52 -17.18
CA ALA A 272 -20.44 -21.61 -16.24
C ALA A 272 -19.20 -22.50 -16.48
N SER A 273 -18.60 -22.50 -17.68
CA SER A 273 -17.54 -23.46 -18.00
C SER A 273 -16.21 -23.11 -17.34
N ASP A 274 -15.91 -21.83 -17.16
CA ASP A 274 -14.64 -21.33 -16.62
C ASP A 274 -14.76 -20.68 -15.23
N LEU A 275 -15.97 -20.53 -14.70
CA LEU A 275 -16.25 -19.85 -13.42
C LEU A 275 -15.34 -20.30 -12.25
N LYS A 276 -15.26 -21.61 -12.01
CA LYS A 276 -14.44 -22.18 -10.93
C LYS A 276 -12.97 -21.88 -11.12
N LYS A 277 -12.48 -21.91 -12.36
CA LYS A 277 -11.09 -21.60 -12.68
C LYS A 277 -10.79 -20.13 -12.41
N GLU A 278 -11.63 -19.22 -12.92
CA GLU A 278 -11.49 -17.78 -12.70
C GLU A 278 -11.51 -17.43 -11.20
N LEU A 279 -12.39 -18.08 -10.43
CA LEU A 279 -12.45 -17.90 -8.98
C LEU A 279 -11.18 -18.40 -8.28
N LEU A 280 -10.69 -19.58 -8.66
CA LEU A 280 -9.44 -20.12 -8.12
C LEU A 280 -8.24 -19.24 -8.48
N ASP A 281 -8.21 -18.68 -9.69
CA ASP A 281 -7.16 -17.76 -10.12
C ASP A 281 -7.16 -16.49 -9.23
N ILE A 282 -8.34 -15.90 -8.97
CA ILE A 282 -8.48 -14.72 -8.08
C ILE A 282 -8.01 -15.02 -6.64
N LEU A 283 -8.39 -16.17 -6.09
CA LEU A 283 -8.00 -16.58 -4.74
C LEU A 283 -6.50 -16.90 -4.68
N THR A 284 -5.97 -17.57 -5.69
CA THR A 284 -4.54 -17.90 -5.79
C THR A 284 -3.71 -16.62 -5.89
N ASP A 285 -4.09 -15.66 -6.74
CA ASP A 285 -3.42 -14.36 -6.84
C ASP A 285 -3.36 -13.66 -5.47
N ARG A 286 -4.45 -13.75 -4.70
CA ARG A 286 -4.53 -13.13 -3.39
C ARG A 286 -3.60 -13.79 -2.39
N LEU A 287 -3.51 -15.11 -2.41
CA LEU A 287 -2.60 -15.90 -1.58
C LEU A 287 -1.14 -15.65 -1.96
N GLU A 288 -0.83 -15.55 -3.25
CA GLU A 288 0.50 -15.20 -3.76
C GLU A 288 0.91 -13.78 -3.37
N ALA A 289 -0.04 -12.83 -3.35
CA ALA A 289 0.23 -11.47 -2.90
C ALA A 289 0.62 -11.38 -1.42
N GLU A 290 0.17 -12.32 -0.58
CA GLU A 290 0.59 -12.40 0.82
C GLU A 290 1.98 -13.01 0.99
N LYS A 291 2.52 -13.73 0.00
CA LYS A 291 3.86 -14.29 0.13
C LYS A 291 4.91 -13.19 0.08
N HIS A 292 6.02 -13.46 0.77
CA HIS A 292 7.25 -12.68 0.64
C HIS A 292 7.61 -12.56 -0.86
N PRO A 293 8.02 -11.39 -1.37
CA PRO A 293 8.30 -11.18 -2.79
C PRO A 293 9.20 -12.23 -3.44
N TYR A 294 10.23 -12.69 -2.72
CA TYR A 294 11.18 -13.72 -3.19
C TYR A 294 10.61 -15.16 -3.23
N LEU A 295 9.44 -15.40 -2.65
CA LEU A 295 8.74 -16.70 -2.66
C LEU A 295 7.56 -16.72 -3.64
N ARG A 296 7.39 -15.64 -4.41
CA ARG A 296 6.33 -15.57 -5.44
C ARG A 296 6.78 -16.28 -6.70
N LYS A 297 5.79 -16.81 -7.41
CA LYS A 297 6.01 -17.40 -8.73
C LYS A 297 6.55 -16.35 -9.71
N VAL A 298 7.64 -16.68 -10.42
CA VAL A 298 8.10 -15.87 -11.57
C VAL A 298 7.30 -16.19 -12.82
N ASP A 299 7.28 -15.26 -13.78
CA ASP A 299 6.68 -15.49 -15.09
C ASP A 299 7.48 -16.50 -15.95
N ASP A 300 6.90 -16.91 -17.07
CA ASP A 300 7.50 -17.90 -17.97
C ASP A 300 8.83 -17.43 -18.58
N ALA A 301 8.98 -16.12 -18.81
CA ALA A 301 10.20 -15.53 -19.38
C ALA A 301 11.36 -15.56 -18.38
N ASN A 302 11.04 -15.45 -17.09
CA ASN A 302 11.96 -15.45 -15.97
C ASN A 302 12.10 -16.82 -15.30
N SER A 303 11.49 -17.88 -15.84
CA SER A 303 11.62 -19.24 -15.31
C SER A 303 13.05 -19.77 -15.42
N PHE A 304 13.49 -20.52 -14.41
CA PHE A 304 14.79 -21.18 -14.47
C PHE A 304 14.70 -22.48 -15.25
N LYS A 305 15.48 -22.58 -16.33
CA LYS A 305 15.53 -23.75 -17.19
C LYS A 305 16.67 -24.66 -16.77
N LEU A 306 16.35 -25.70 -16.00
CA LEU A 306 17.32 -26.73 -15.62
C LEU A 306 17.67 -27.57 -16.86
N LYS A 307 18.95 -27.59 -17.23
CA LYS A 307 19.47 -28.19 -18.44
C LYS A 307 20.63 -29.15 -18.14
N THR A 308 20.72 -30.25 -18.88
CA THR A 308 21.89 -31.15 -18.89
C THR A 308 22.85 -30.84 -20.04
N GLY A 309 22.48 -29.91 -20.91
CA GLY A 309 23.24 -29.46 -22.06
C GLY A 309 22.52 -28.33 -22.79
N PRO A 310 23.12 -27.74 -23.84
CA PRO A 310 22.58 -26.54 -24.49
C PRO A 310 21.13 -26.68 -24.99
N GLU A 311 20.80 -27.87 -25.50
CA GLU A 311 19.51 -28.17 -26.16
C GLU A 311 18.56 -29.02 -25.30
N THR A 312 18.98 -29.43 -24.09
CA THR A 312 18.22 -30.40 -23.29
C THR A 312 17.76 -29.78 -21.99
N THR A 313 16.51 -29.30 -21.97
CA THR A 313 15.83 -28.83 -20.76
C THR A 313 15.17 -30.03 -20.07
N VAL A 314 15.54 -30.25 -18.81
CA VAL A 314 15.00 -31.30 -17.94
C VAL A 314 13.71 -30.81 -17.29
N LYS A 315 13.73 -29.59 -16.76
CA LYS A 315 12.59 -29.02 -16.02
C LYS A 315 12.68 -27.48 -16.02
N GLU A 316 11.52 -26.84 -16.03
CA GLU A 316 11.40 -25.40 -15.78
C GLU A 316 10.94 -25.19 -14.33
N VAL A 317 11.56 -24.21 -13.66
CA VAL A 317 11.34 -23.91 -12.24
C VAL A 317 10.86 -22.48 -12.12
N PHE A 318 9.75 -22.29 -11.38
CA PHE A 318 9.09 -21.00 -11.26
C PHE A 318 9.10 -20.45 -9.83
N LEU A 319 9.47 -21.28 -8.86
CA LEU A 319 9.43 -20.97 -7.44
C LEU A 319 10.78 -21.31 -6.80
N LEU A 320 11.19 -20.51 -5.82
CA LEU A 320 12.38 -20.81 -5.04
C LEU A 320 12.20 -22.11 -4.25
N GLU A 321 10.99 -22.39 -3.77
CA GLU A 321 10.69 -23.66 -3.07
C GLU A 321 10.83 -24.86 -3.99
N GLU A 322 10.36 -24.75 -5.24
CA GLU A 322 10.49 -25.82 -6.23
C GLU A 322 11.96 -26.08 -6.58
N LEU A 323 12.80 -25.04 -6.60
CA LEU A 323 14.20 -25.17 -6.95
C LEU A 323 14.94 -26.17 -6.05
N VAL A 324 14.62 -26.20 -4.76
CA VAL A 324 15.24 -27.12 -3.79
C VAL A 324 14.99 -28.57 -4.19
N ASP A 325 13.74 -28.94 -4.40
CA ASP A 325 13.35 -30.30 -4.79
C ASP A 325 13.98 -30.69 -6.13
N VAL A 326 14.07 -29.73 -7.05
CA VAL A 326 14.68 -29.95 -8.37
C VAL A 326 16.18 -30.16 -8.27
N ILE A 327 16.89 -29.40 -7.44
CA ILE A 327 18.33 -29.57 -7.21
C ILE A 327 18.61 -30.94 -6.59
N GLU A 328 17.86 -31.35 -5.58
CA GLU A 328 18.09 -32.62 -4.88
C GLU A 328 17.91 -33.85 -5.80
N ASN A 329 17.02 -33.75 -6.79
CA ASN A 329 16.65 -34.88 -7.65
C ASN A 329 17.22 -34.79 -9.08
N CYS A 330 17.93 -33.72 -9.44
CA CYS A 330 18.42 -33.56 -10.81
C CYS A 330 19.61 -34.49 -11.15
N PRO A 331 19.83 -34.79 -12.45
CA PRO A 331 21.03 -35.49 -12.90
C PRO A 331 22.31 -34.70 -12.57
N ASP A 332 23.40 -35.40 -12.31
CA ASP A 332 24.71 -34.78 -12.03
C ASP A 332 25.20 -33.91 -13.19
N GLU A 333 24.85 -34.28 -14.42
CA GLU A 333 25.14 -33.50 -15.62
C GLU A 333 24.51 -32.11 -15.58
N ALA A 334 23.32 -31.97 -14.99
CA ALA A 334 22.65 -30.68 -14.87
C ALA A 334 23.37 -29.77 -13.89
N ILE A 335 23.82 -30.31 -12.75
CA ILE A 335 24.62 -29.56 -11.78
C ILE A 335 25.93 -29.10 -12.40
N ARG A 336 26.63 -29.99 -13.10
CA ARG A 336 27.88 -29.62 -13.78
C ARG A 336 27.66 -28.55 -14.84
N PHE A 337 26.55 -28.63 -15.58
CA PHE A 337 26.22 -27.67 -16.63
C PHE A 337 26.03 -26.27 -16.03
N HIS A 338 25.24 -26.17 -14.95
CA HIS A 338 24.87 -24.89 -14.33
C HIS A 338 25.89 -24.32 -13.33
N THR A 339 27.00 -25.01 -13.05
CA THR A 339 28.01 -24.54 -12.08
C THR A 339 29.43 -24.40 -12.66
N ARG A 340 29.62 -24.67 -13.95
CA ARG A 340 30.97 -24.73 -14.56
C ARG A 340 31.66 -23.38 -14.73
N ASP A 341 30.95 -22.38 -15.24
CA ASP A 341 31.56 -21.08 -15.62
C ASP A 341 31.07 -19.96 -14.70
N MET A 342 29.78 -19.99 -14.37
CA MET A 342 29.16 -19.23 -13.29
C MET A 342 28.07 -20.11 -12.68
N ASN A 343 27.71 -19.85 -11.43
CA ASN A 343 26.59 -20.54 -10.82
C ASN A 343 25.27 -19.94 -11.35
N ASP A 344 24.66 -20.59 -12.34
CA ASP A 344 23.41 -20.14 -12.96
C ASP A 344 22.26 -20.05 -11.95
N PHE A 345 22.28 -20.88 -10.90
CA PHE A 345 21.30 -20.79 -9.81
C PHE A 345 21.42 -19.45 -9.07
N SER A 346 22.67 -19.01 -8.80
CA SER A 346 22.94 -17.71 -8.18
C SER A 346 22.45 -16.56 -9.05
N ASN A 347 22.76 -16.60 -10.34
CA ASN A 347 22.34 -15.57 -11.30
C ASN A 347 20.81 -15.47 -11.38
N TRP A 348 20.12 -16.60 -11.47
CA TRP A 348 18.65 -16.60 -11.50
C TRP A 348 18.03 -16.03 -10.22
N ILE A 349 18.51 -16.44 -9.04
CA ILE A 349 18.02 -15.90 -7.77
C ILE A 349 18.25 -14.39 -7.69
N LYS A 350 19.40 -13.91 -8.15
CA LYS A 350 19.71 -12.48 -8.19
C LYS A 350 18.84 -11.70 -9.16
N GLU A 351 18.77 -12.15 -10.41
CA GLU A 351 18.20 -11.37 -11.51
C GLU A 351 16.68 -11.52 -11.60
N CYS A 352 16.15 -12.71 -11.32
CA CYS A 352 14.72 -13.00 -11.47
C CYS A 352 13.95 -12.86 -10.15
N LEU A 353 14.55 -13.25 -9.01
CA LEU A 353 13.89 -13.12 -7.70
C LEU A 353 14.26 -11.82 -6.97
N GLY A 354 15.47 -11.31 -7.20
CA GLY A 354 16.00 -10.12 -6.50
C GLY A 354 16.62 -10.42 -5.12
N ASP A 355 16.77 -11.69 -4.72
CA ASP A 355 17.38 -12.03 -3.42
C ASP A 355 18.91 -12.03 -3.50
N GLN A 356 19.49 -10.82 -3.48
CA GLN A 356 20.94 -10.61 -3.59
C GLN A 356 21.72 -11.37 -2.50
N LEU A 357 21.19 -11.43 -1.28
CA LEU A 357 21.86 -12.09 -0.15
C LEU A 357 21.99 -13.60 -0.38
N LEU A 358 20.90 -14.25 -0.81
CA LEU A 358 20.92 -15.67 -1.11
C LEU A 358 21.82 -15.96 -2.33
N ALA A 359 21.73 -15.13 -3.37
CA ALA A 359 22.54 -15.28 -4.56
C ALA A 359 24.04 -15.25 -4.24
N GLU A 360 24.51 -14.28 -3.45
CA GLU A 360 25.90 -14.18 -3.01
C GLU A 360 26.32 -15.40 -2.18
N ALA A 361 25.44 -15.87 -1.28
CA ALA A 361 25.74 -17.02 -0.43
C ALA A 361 25.99 -18.31 -1.24
N ILE A 362 25.28 -18.51 -2.35
CA ILE A 362 25.44 -19.71 -3.17
C ILE A 362 26.42 -19.56 -4.34
N GLN A 363 26.83 -18.34 -4.68
CA GLN A 363 27.68 -18.06 -5.84
C GLN A 363 28.99 -18.86 -5.82
N GLU A 364 29.60 -18.97 -4.65
CA GLU A 364 30.92 -19.60 -4.46
C GLU A 364 30.84 -21.12 -4.21
N ILE A 365 29.64 -21.73 -4.27
CA ILE A 365 29.49 -23.18 -4.07
C ILE A 365 30.09 -23.93 -5.26
N GLN A 366 31.12 -24.71 -4.97
CA GLN A 366 31.82 -25.57 -5.94
C GLN A 366 32.12 -26.93 -5.29
N GLY A 367 32.26 -27.97 -6.10
CA GLY A 367 32.57 -29.30 -5.61
C GLY A 367 32.16 -30.43 -6.54
N SER A 368 32.04 -31.64 -6.00
CA SER A 368 31.38 -32.73 -6.72
C SER A 368 29.88 -32.41 -6.87
N PRO A 369 29.17 -32.97 -7.88
CA PRO A 369 27.74 -32.72 -8.05
C PRO A 369 26.93 -33.01 -6.79
N GLU A 370 27.25 -34.09 -6.08
CA GLU A 370 26.61 -34.46 -4.82
C GLU A 370 26.81 -33.40 -3.73
N ASP A 371 28.06 -32.92 -3.56
CA ASP A 371 28.38 -31.87 -2.58
C ASP A 371 27.67 -30.56 -2.93
N VAL A 372 27.63 -30.20 -4.21
CA VAL A 372 26.98 -28.98 -4.70
C VAL A 372 25.47 -29.03 -4.48
N LYS A 373 24.81 -30.14 -4.82
CA LYS A 373 23.37 -30.34 -4.56
C LYS A 373 23.06 -30.12 -3.09
N LYS A 374 23.83 -30.78 -2.23
CA LYS A 374 23.68 -30.69 -0.78
C LYS A 374 23.88 -29.27 -0.28
N LEU A 375 24.99 -28.61 -0.65
CA LEU A 375 25.30 -27.26 -0.20
C LEU A 375 24.26 -26.24 -0.69
N LEU A 376 23.78 -26.36 -1.92
CA LEU A 376 22.71 -25.53 -2.45
C LEU A 376 21.43 -25.71 -1.64
N ALA A 377 20.97 -26.96 -1.43
CA ALA A 377 19.78 -27.25 -0.66
C ALA A 377 19.91 -26.78 0.80
N ASP A 378 21.05 -27.04 1.45
CA ASP A 378 21.36 -26.63 2.82
C ASP A 378 21.42 -25.10 2.98
N THR A 379 21.68 -24.36 1.90
CA THR A 379 21.69 -22.88 1.91
C THR A 379 20.32 -22.28 1.59
N ILE A 380 19.61 -22.84 0.62
CA ILE A 380 18.31 -22.31 0.15
C ILE A 380 17.19 -22.63 1.16
N LYS A 381 17.15 -23.84 1.75
CA LYS A 381 16.07 -24.24 2.69
C LYS A 381 15.96 -23.30 3.89
N PRO A 382 17.03 -22.99 4.65
CA PRO A 382 16.92 -22.08 5.79
C PRO A 382 16.48 -20.67 5.38
N ARG A 383 16.89 -20.22 4.19
CA ARG A 383 16.45 -18.92 3.67
C ARG A 383 14.96 -18.91 3.37
N ILE A 384 14.40 -19.96 2.77
CA ILE A 384 12.96 -20.09 2.56
C ILE A 384 12.20 -20.01 3.88
N GLU A 385 12.63 -20.77 4.90
CA GLU A 385 11.97 -20.75 6.21
C GLU A 385 12.07 -19.37 6.88
N GLN A 386 13.25 -18.71 6.81
CA GLN A 386 13.39 -17.34 7.29
C GLN A 386 12.43 -16.37 6.59
N LEU A 387 12.25 -16.50 5.27
CA LEU A 387 11.35 -15.63 4.50
C LEU A 387 9.87 -15.89 4.85
N LYS A 388 9.50 -17.13 5.16
CA LYS A 388 8.16 -17.47 5.68
C LYS A 388 7.94 -16.85 7.06
N ASP A 389 8.91 -17.02 7.98
CA ASP A 389 8.83 -16.45 9.33
C ASP A 389 8.76 -14.92 9.30
N GLN A 390 9.49 -14.26 8.40
CA GLN A 390 9.42 -12.81 8.20
C GLN A 390 8.05 -12.38 7.69
N ASN A 391 7.45 -13.17 6.83
CA ASN A 391 6.12 -12.90 6.31
C ASN A 391 5.04 -13.02 7.40
N ASP A 392 5.21 -13.97 8.32
CA ASP A 392 4.30 -14.20 9.44
C ASP A 392 4.50 -13.17 10.59
N SER A 393 5.72 -12.63 10.73
CA SER A 393 6.08 -11.67 11.80
C SER A 393 6.03 -10.20 11.39
N ALA A 394 5.91 -9.88 10.09
CA ALA A 394 5.82 -8.50 9.63
C ALA A 394 4.51 -7.86 10.13
N PRO A 395 4.56 -6.72 10.85
CA PRO A 395 3.37 -6.02 11.27
C PRO A 395 2.63 -5.55 10.02
N LYS A 396 1.50 -6.20 9.70
CA LYS A 396 0.70 -5.86 8.54
C LYS A 396 0.22 -4.43 8.70
N THR A 397 0.79 -3.54 7.89
CA THR A 397 0.53 -2.11 7.97
C THR A 397 -0.97 -1.87 7.88
N ALA A 398 -1.55 -1.35 8.97
CA ALA A 398 -2.98 -1.08 9.07
C ALA A 398 -3.40 -0.18 7.89
N LYS A 399 -4.18 -0.75 6.96
CA LYS A 399 -4.87 0.02 5.92
C LYS A 399 -5.86 0.94 6.62
N LYS A 400 -5.53 2.23 6.71
CA LYS A 400 -6.50 3.26 7.11
C LYS A 400 -7.65 3.28 6.09
N THR A 401 -8.83 2.89 6.57
CA THR A 401 -10.12 2.93 5.88
C THR A 401 -10.58 4.35 5.59
#